data_AF-A0A2N6G5A9-F1
#
_entry.id   AF-A0A2N6G5A9-F1
#
_cell.length_a   1.000
_cell.length_b   1.000
_cell.length_c   1.000
_cell.angle_alpha   90.00
_cell.angle_beta   90.00
_cell.angle_gamma   90.00
#
_symmetry.space_group_name_H-M   'P 1'
#
loop_
_entity.id
_entity.type
_entity.pdbx_description
1 polymer ?
#
loop_
_entity_poly.entity_id
_entity_poly.type
_entity_poly.pdbx_seq_one_letter_code
_entity_poly.pdbx_strand_id
1 'polypeptide(L)' 'MSNIQEKIKEQLLQEVFSNIDNIYDFMETRFELDEHCNKDIVKKLNELKDVVYKVSTLSDLS' A
#
# COMPACT_ATOMS: atom_id res chain seq x y z
N MET A 1 -16.31 12.43 -18.64
CA MET A 1 -16.20 11.09 -18.02
C MET A 1 -14.87 10.86 -17.30
N SER A 2 -13.74 11.46 -17.74
CA SER A 2 -12.39 11.33 -17.12
C SER A 2 -12.30 11.58 -15.60
N ASN A 3 -12.90 12.68 -15.11
CA ASN A 3 -12.67 13.14 -13.74
C ASN A 3 -13.25 12.20 -12.65
N ILE A 4 -14.35 11.49 -12.94
CA ILE A 4 -14.93 10.54 -11.98
C ILE A 4 -14.06 9.29 -11.87
N GLN A 5 -13.52 8.80 -12.99
CA GLN A 5 -12.63 7.64 -13.00
C GLN A 5 -11.32 7.94 -12.27
N GLU A 6 -10.72 9.11 -12.52
CA GLU A 6 -9.52 9.58 -11.79
C GLU A 6 -9.76 9.65 -10.28
N LYS A 7 -10.89 10.22 -9.84
CA LYS A 7 -11.26 10.27 -8.42
C LYS A 7 -11.46 8.89 -7.80
N ILE A 8 -12.15 7.98 -8.50
CA ILE A 8 -12.33 6.60 -8.02
C ILE A 8 -10.98 5.92 -7.88
N LYS A 9 -10.08 6.11 -8.86
CA LYS A 9 -8.73 5.54 -8.82
C LYS A 9 -7.92 6.07 -7.63
N GLU A 10 -7.93 7.38 -7.38
CA GLU A 10 -7.26 7.98 -6.24
C GLU A 10 -7.79 7.44 -4.91
N GLN A 11 -9.12 7.29 -4.79
CA GLN A 11 -9.76 6.72 -3.59
C GLN A 11 -9.36 5.27 -3.37
N LEU A 12 -9.39 4.44 -4.42
CA LEU A 12 -8.98 3.04 -4.34
C LEU A 12 -7.49 2.91 -3.99
N LEU A 13 -6.63 3.79 -4.53
CA LEU A 13 -5.20 3.79 -4.21
C LEU A 13 -4.97 4.15 -2.73
N GLN A 14 -5.67 5.15 -2.21
CA GLN A 14 -5.63 5.51 -0.78
C GLN A 14 -6.11 4.37 0.12
N GLU A 15 -7.19 3.68 -0.27
CA GLU A 15 -7.72 2.54 0.47
C GLU A 15 -6.72 1.38 0.49
N VAL A 16 -6.09 1.06 -0.64
CA VAL A 16 -5.05 0.03 -0.72
C VAL A 16 -3.85 0.38 0.17
N PHE A 17 -3.37 1.63 0.15
CA PHE A 17 -2.28 2.05 1.02
C PHE A 17 -2.63 1.98 2.51
N SER A 18 -3.84 2.42 2.87
CA SER A 18 -4.35 2.30 4.24
C SER A 18 -4.43 0.84 4.69
N ASN A 19 -4.87 -0.05 3.80
CA ASN A 19 -4.94 -1.48 4.09
C ASN A 19 -3.55 -2.10 4.28
N ILE A 20 -2.53 -1.65 3.53
CA ILE A 20 -1.14 -2.07 3.73
C ILE A 20 -0.63 -1.64 5.11
N ASP A 21 -0.95 -0.42 5.55
CA ASP A 21 -0.58 0.05 6.90
C ASP A 21 -1.31 -0.73 7.99
N ASN A 22 -2.60 -1.01 7.80
CA ASN A 22 -3.37 -1.84 8.74
C ASN A 22 -2.79 -3.27 8.88
N ILE A 23 -2.13 -3.81 7.85
CA ILE A 23 -1.42 -5.09 7.94
C ILE A 23 -0.22 -4.96 8.89
N TYR A 24 0.55 -3.87 8.79
CA TYR A 24 1.65 -3.61 9.73
C TYR A 24 1.12 -3.50 11.17
N ASP A 25 0.09 -2.69 11.40
CA ASP A 25 -0.51 -2.50 12.73
C ASP A 25 -1.05 -3.83 13.29
N PHE A 26 -1.69 -4.64 12.45
CA PHE A 26 -2.14 -5.97 12.85
C PHE A 26 -0.97 -6.88 13.24
N MET A 27 0.12 -6.87 12.48
CA MET A 27 1.29 -7.69 12.79
C MET A 27 1.96 -7.24 14.10
N GLU A 28 2.16 -5.94 14.29
CA GLU A 28 2.76 -5.36 15.49
C GLU A 28 1.92 -5.63 16.74
N THR A 29 0.59 -5.59 16.62
CA THR A 29 -0.32 -5.83 17.77
C THR A 29 -0.49 -7.32 18.10
N ARG A 30 -0.25 -8.23 17.16
CA ARG A 30 -0.51 -9.67 17.32
C ARG A 30 0.74 -10.50 17.57
N PHE A 31 1.91 -10.01 17.20
CA PHE A 31 3.16 -10.75 17.29
C PHE A 31 4.21 -9.91 17.99
N GLU A 32 4.97 -10.53 18.90
CA GLU A 32 6.20 -9.93 19.43
C GLU A 32 7.31 -10.10 18.39
N LEU A 33 7.42 -9.11 17.50
CA LEU A 33 8.44 -9.06 16.46
C LEU A 33 9.69 -8.37 17.01
N ASP A 34 10.86 -8.98 16.78
CA ASP A 34 12.12 -8.30 17.07
C ASP A 34 12.34 -7.12 16.09
N GLU A 35 13.30 -6.26 16.43
CA GLU A 35 13.58 -5.05 15.66
C GLU A 35 13.99 -5.36 14.21
N HIS A 36 14.68 -6.49 13.98
CA HIS A 36 15.13 -6.87 12.65
C HIS A 36 13.93 -7.28 11.79
N CYS A 37 13.04 -8.12 12.33
CA CYS A 37 11.83 -8.56 11.67
C CYS A 37 10.90 -7.38 11.36
N ASN A 38 10.72 -6.46 12.31
CA ASN A 38 9.94 -5.23 12.10
C ASN A 38 10.49 -4.39 10.94
N LYS A 39 11.81 -4.17 10.90
CA LYS A 39 12.46 -3.42 9.79
C LYS A 39 12.23 -4.09 8.44
N ASP A 40 12.35 -5.41 8.38
CA ASP A 40 12.17 -6.16 7.14
C ASP A 40 10.71 -6.15 6.67
N ILE A 41 9.74 -6.27 7.58
CA ILE A 41 8.31 -6.18 7.27
C ILE A 41 7.97 -4.79 6.74
N VAL A 42 8.38 -3.73 7.45
CA VAL A 42 8.16 -2.34 7.00
C VAL A 42 8.75 -2.11 5.61
N LYS A 43 9.97 -2.60 5.37
CA LYS A 43 10.60 -2.52 4.04
C LYS A 43 9.77 -3.21 2.97
N LYS A 44 9.29 -4.44 3.23
CA LYS A 44 8.49 -5.21 2.28
C LYS A 44 7.13 -4.57 1.98
N LEU A 45 6.47 -4.00 2.98
CA LEU A 45 5.21 -3.30 2.81
C LEU A 45 5.37 -2.00 2.01
N ASN A 46 6.48 -1.27 2.23
CA ASN A 46 6.81 -0.10 1.41
C ASN A 46 7.16 -0.47 -0.04
N GLU A 47 7.93 -1.55 -0.26
CA GLU A 47 8.18 -2.08 -1.60
C GLU A 47 6.86 -2.43 -2.32
N LEU A 48 5.86 -2.96 -1.60
CA LEU A 48 4.54 -3.23 -2.14
C LEU A 48 3.78 -1.94 -2.51
N LYS A 49 3.80 -0.91 -1.65
CA LYS A 49 3.22 0.40 -1.96
C LYS A 49 3.82 1.00 -3.23
N ASP A 50 5.15 0.91 -3.38
CA ASP A 50 5.85 1.39 -4.58
C ASP A 50 5.40 0.66 -5.85
N VAL A 51 5.23 -0.67 -5.78
CA VAL A 51 4.74 -1.47 -6.92
C VAL A 51 3.32 -1.08 -7.27
N VAL A 52 2.42 -0.97 -6.28
CA VAL A 52 1.03 -0.57 -6.50
C VAL A 52 0.96 0.83 -7.13
N TYR A 53 1.77 1.78 -6.63
CA TYR A 53 1.85 3.11 -7.21
C TYR A 53 2.28 3.07 -8.69
N LYS A 54 3.38 2.36 -9.01
CA LYS A 54 3.89 2.22 -10.38
C LYS A 54 2.87 1.58 -11.31
N VAL A 55 2.21 0.51 -10.87
CA VAL A 55 1.17 -0.14 -11.69
C VAL A 55 0.01 0.82 -11.93
N SER A 56 -0.42 1.55 -10.89
CA SER A 56 -1.50 2.51 -11.01
C SER A 56 -1.18 3.58 -12.06
N THR A 57 0.04 4.12 -12.11
CA THR A 57 0.44 5.14 -13.09
C THR A 57 0.61 4.59 -14.50
N LEU A 58 0.95 3.30 -14.65
CA LEU A 58 0.99 2.62 -15.96
C LEU A 58 -0.41 2.36 -16.52
N SER A 59 -1.42 2.13 -15.67
CA SER A 59 -2.81 1.95 -16.12
C SER A 59 -3.42 3.20 -16.78
N ASP A 60 -2.79 4.38 -16.67
CA ASP A 60 -3.21 5.59 -17.39
C ASP A 60 -2.67 5.66 -18.83
N LEU A 61 -1.78 4.74 -19.22
CA LEU A 61 -1.14 4.71 -20.55
C LEU A 61 -1.84 3.77 -21.56
N SER A 62 -2.93 3.12 -21.18
CA SER A 62 -3.70 2.16 -22.00
C SER A 62 -5.14 2.61 -22.19
#